data_AF-K8DZ02-F1
#
_entry.id   AF-K8DZ02-F1
#
_cell.length_a   1.000
_cell.length_b   1.000
_cell.length_c   1.000
_cell.angle_alpha   90.00
_cell.angle_beta   90.00
_cell.angle_gamma   90.00
#
_symmetry.space_group_name_H-M   'P 1'
#
loop_
_entity.id
_entity.type
_entity.pdbx_description
1 polymer ?
#
loop_
_entity_poly.entity_id
_entity_poly.type
_entity_poly.pdbx_seq_one_letter_code
_entity_poly.pdbx_strand_id
1 'polypeptide(L)' 'MFNFVKKISFFVQALLNPAVPSRLKYELGVCLLYIISPIDFIPDFIPLTGKGDDLVVLLWGAKRIYDISKSHKHSLRYK' A
#
# COMPACT_ATOMS: atom_id res chain seq x y z
N MET A 1 -15.35 16.80 -8.27
CA MET A 1 -14.74 15.81 -9.21
C MET A 1 -13.23 16.03 -9.43
N PHE A 2 -12.78 17.24 -9.79
CA PHE A 2 -11.39 17.51 -10.23
C PHE A 2 -10.26 17.19 -9.23
N ASN A 3 -10.51 17.36 -7.93
CA ASN A 3 -9.50 17.14 -6.89
C ASN A 3 -9.16 15.65 -6.66
N PHE A 4 -10.11 14.76 -6.95
CA PHE A 4 -9.93 13.33 -6.74
C PHE A 4 -9.02 12.71 -7.81
N VAL A 5 -9.24 13.06 -9.07
CA VAL A 5 -8.40 12.62 -10.20
C VAL A 5 -6.95 13.07 -10.03
N LYS A 6 -6.72 14.30 -9.54
CA LYS A 6 -5.36 14.78 -9.23
C LYS A 6 -4.68 13.97 -8.12
N LYS A 7 -5.42 13.58 -7.07
CA LYS A 7 -4.88 12.72 -6.01
C LYS A 7 -4.50 11.33 -6.53
N ILE A 8 -5.35 10.72 -7.36
CA ILE A 8 -5.03 9.45 -8.02
C ILE A 8 -3.80 9.59 -8.90
N SER A 9 -3.77 10.59 -9.77
CA SER A 9 -2.64 10.82 -10.67
C SER A 9 -1.33 11.02 -9.89
N PHE A 10 -1.35 11.77 -8.79
CA PHE A 10 -0.19 11.93 -7.91
C PHE A 10 0.27 10.60 -7.32
N PHE A 11 -0.66 9.76 -6.87
CA PHE A 11 -0.33 8.45 -6.30
C PHE A 11 0.23 7.49 -7.36
N VAL A 12 -0.35 7.47 -8.56
CA VAL A 12 0.16 6.70 -9.70
C VAL A 12 1.57 7.16 -10.07
N GLN A 13 1.82 8.47 -10.13
CA GLN A 13 3.16 9.01 -10.35
C GLN A 13 4.14 8.60 -9.25
N ALA A 14 3.71 8.57 -7.99
CA ALA A 14 4.52 8.08 -6.87
C ALA A 14 4.91 6.60 -7.03
N LEU A 15 3.98 5.75 -7.47
CA LEU A 15 4.25 4.33 -7.73
C LEU A 15 5.19 4.10 -8.92
N LEU A 16 5.07 4.91 -9.98
CA LEU A 16 5.92 4.81 -11.16
C LEU A 16 7.30 5.46 -10.96
N ASN A 17 7.47 6.34 -9.96
CA ASN A 17 8.72 7.05 -9.74
C ASN A 17 9.84 6.10 -9.27
N PRO A 18 10.97 5.97 -10.00
CA PRO A 18 12.09 5.11 -9.62
C PRO A 18 12.81 5.56 -8.34
N ALA A 19 12.70 6.82 -7.95
CA ALA A 19 13.26 7.34 -6.69
C ALA A 19 12.50 6.85 -5.45
N VAL A 20 11.30 6.30 -5.61
CA VAL A 20 10.56 5.66 -4.52
C VAL A 20 11.07 4.22 -4.37
N PRO A 21 11.53 3.79 -3.18
CA PRO A 21 12.06 2.44 -2.97
C PRO A 21 11.10 1.34 -3.42
N SER A 22 11.57 0.42 -4.27
CA SER A 22 10.76 -0.69 -4.81
C SER A 22 10.16 -1.56 -3.71
N ARG A 23 10.85 -1.71 -2.57
CA ARG A 23 10.34 -2.41 -1.39
C ARG A 23 8.96 -1.91 -0.95
N LEU A 24 8.74 -0.59 -0.93
CA LEU A 24 7.44 -0.03 -0.53
C LEU A 24 6.33 -0.39 -1.51
N LYS A 25 6.66 -0.45 -2.81
CA LYS A 25 5.74 -0.80 -3.88
C LYS A 25 5.35 -2.28 -3.79
N TYR A 26 6.32 -3.16 -3.55
CA TYR A 26 6.07 -4.59 -3.35
C TYR A 26 5.20 -4.84 -2.12
N GLU A 27 5.49 -4.20 -0.99
CA GLU A 27 4.68 -4.36 0.23
C GLU A 27 3.23 -3.88 0.02
N LEU A 28 3.03 -2.77 -0.70
CA LEU A 28 1.67 -2.35 -1.09
C LEU A 28 1.00 -3.35 -2.04
N GLY A 29 1.75 -3.90 -2.99
CA GLY A 29 1.28 -4.96 -3.88
C GLY A 29 0.81 -6.19 -3.12
N VAL A 30 1.56 -6.62 -2.10
CA VAL A 30 1.18 -7.74 -1.22
C VAL A 30 -0.11 -7.43 -0.44
N CYS A 31 -0.26 -6.22 0.10
CA CYS A 31 -1.52 -5.82 0.74
C CYS A 31 -2.71 -5.84 -0.23
N LEU A 32 -2.53 -5.41 -1.47
CA LEU A 32 -3.59 -5.45 -2.49
C LEU A 32 -3.90 -6.89 -2.92
N LEU A 33 -2.87 -7.73 -3.05
CA LEU A 33 -3.03 -9.16 -3.29
C LEU A 33 -3.83 -9.80 -2.17
N TYR A 34 -3.57 -9.48 -0.90
CA TYR A 34 -4.38 -9.98 0.22
C TYR A 34 -5.87 -9.63 0.09
N ILE A 35 -6.19 -8.40 -0.34
CA ILE A 35 -7.58 -7.93 -0.51
C ILE A 35 -8.29 -8.60 -1.70
N ILE A 36 -7.56 -8.85 -2.79
CA ILE A 36 -8.12 -9.37 -4.06
C ILE A 36 -8.11 -10.91 -4.10
N SER A 37 -7.19 -11.53 -3.37
CA SER A 37 -6.95 -12.96 -3.42
C SER A 37 -8.03 -13.74 -2.64
N PRO A 38 -8.69 -14.73 -3.26
CA PRO A 38 -9.48 -15.74 -2.54
C PRO A 38 -8.60 -16.82 -1.88
N ILE A 39 -7.27 -16.66 -1.95
CA ILE A 39 -6.29 -17.55 -1.32
C ILE A 39 -5.97 -16.98 0.05
N ASP A 40 -6.55 -17.58 1.08
CA ASP A 40 -6.13 -17.39 2.45
C ASP A 40 -4.74 -18.01 2.65
N PHE A 41 -3.71 -17.16 2.79
CA PHE A 41 -2.37 -17.61 3.16
C PHE A 41 -2.34 -18.24 4.57
N ILE A 42 -3.33 -17.92 5.40
CA ILE A 42 -3.58 -18.52 6.71
C ILE A 42 -4.87 -19.32 6.56
N PRO A 43 -4.81 -20.65 6.41
CA PRO A 43 -6.01 -21.46 6.39
C PRO A 43 -6.85 -21.17 7.64
N ASP A 44 -8.16 -20.98 7.47
CA ASP A 44 -9.18 -20.73 8.52
C ASP A 44 -9.27 -21.80 9.63
N PHE A 45 -8.31 -22.73 9.70
CA PHE A 45 -8.22 -23.80 10.70
C PHE A 45 -7.86 -23.32 12.12
N ILE A 46 -7.57 -22.02 12.34
CA ILE A 46 -7.18 -21.49 13.66
C ILE A 46 -8.39 -20.76 14.29
N PRO A 47 -9.09 -21.34 15.28
CA PRO A 47 -10.41 -20.88 15.71
C PRO A 47 -10.46 -19.58 16.55
N LEU A 48 -9.46 -18.68 16.49
CA LEU A 48 -9.38 -17.49 17.36
C LEU A 48 -8.71 -16.24 16.74
N THR A 49 -8.20 -16.28 15.50
CA THR A 49 -7.31 -15.23 14.95
C THR A 49 -7.94 -14.25 13.94
N GLY A 50 -9.09 -14.58 13.34
CA GLY A 50 -9.60 -13.94 12.12
C GLY A 50 -10.17 -12.52 12.22
N LYS A 51 -9.65 -11.66 13.11
CA LYS A 51 -9.92 -10.21 13.11
C LYS A 51 -8.68 -9.34 13.39
N GLY A 52 -7.65 -9.92 14.00
CA GLY A 52 -6.42 -9.19 14.32
C GLY A 52 -5.51 -9.02 13.11
N ASP A 53 -5.49 -10.04 12.25
CA ASP A 53 -4.86 -10.06 10.94
C ASP A 53 -5.36 -8.93 10.02
N ASP A 54 -6.67 -8.74 9.92
CA ASP A 54 -7.25 -7.69 9.08
C ASP A 54 -6.80 -6.29 9.51
N LEU A 55 -6.72 -6.04 10.82
CA LEU A 55 -6.27 -4.75 11.35
C LEU A 55 -4.77 -4.53 11.07
N VAL A 56 -3.95 -5.57 11.20
CA VAL A 56 -2.52 -5.50 10.89
C VAL A 56 -2.30 -5.19 9.41
N VAL A 57 -3.02 -5.86 8.50
CA VAL A 57 -2.92 -5.61 7.06
C VAL A 57 -3.38 -4.19 6.72
N LEU A 58 -4.48 -3.72 7.32
CA LEU A 58 -4.99 -2.37 7.10
C LEU A 58 -3.99 -1.29 7.54
N LEU A 59 -3.48 -1.40 8.78
CA LEU A 59 -2.51 -0.44 9.33
C LEU A 59 -1.20 -0.46 8.53
N TRP A 60 -0.75 -1.65 8.13
CA TRP A 60 0.47 -1.79 7.35
C TRP A 60 0.31 -1.18 5.95
N GLY A 61 -0.79 -1.46 5.26
CA GLY A 61 -1.12 -0.86 3.96
C GLY A 61 -1.22 0.67 4.03
N ALA A 62 -1.92 1.20 5.04
CA ALA A 62 -2.02 2.64 5.28
C ALA A 62 -0.65 3.28 5.50
N LYS A 63 0.21 2.65 6.30
CA LYS A 63 1.59 3.10 6.50
C LYS A 63 2.38 3.13 5.19
N ARG A 64 2.24 2.11 4.33
CA ARG A 64 2.95 2.07 3.03
C ARG A 64 2.49 3.17 2.09
N ILE A 65 1.19 3.46 2.03
CA ILE A 65 0.64 4.57 1.24
C ILE A 65 1.25 5.91 1.69
N TYR A 66 1.37 6.11 3.01
CA TYR A 66 2.02 7.28 3.58
C TYR A 66 3.51 7.35 3.20
N ASP A 67 4.25 6.26 3.36
CA ASP A 67 5.69 6.20 3.07
C ASP A 67 6.00 6.43 1.59
N ILE A 68 5.18 5.88 0.67
CA ILE A 68 5.29 6.12 -0.78
C ILE A 68 5.05 7.59 -1.10
N SER A 69 4.00 8.18 -0.53
CA SER A 69 3.65 9.59 -0.74
C SER A 69 4.74 10.53 -0.19
N LYS A 70 5.28 10.21 0.98
CA LYS A 70 6.37 10.96 1.62
C LYS A 70 7.66 10.85 0.81
N SER A 71 8.03 9.64 0.37
CA SER A 71 9.22 9.39 -0.45
C SER A 71 9.12 10.11 -1.80
N HIS A 72 7.95 10.10 -2.41
CA HIS A 72 7.72 10.83 -3.65
C HIS A 72 7.86 12.35 -3.46
N LYS A 73 7.25 12.93 -2.42
CA LYS A 73 7.44 14.36 -2.08
C LYS A 73 8.90 14.70 -1.82
N HIS A 74 9.64 13.83 -1.12
CA HIS A 74 11.06 14.02 -0.88
C HIS A 74 11.83 14.05 -2.20
N SER A 75 11.56 13.13 -3.12
CA SER A 75 12.20 13.12 -4.44
C SER A 75 11.88 14.34 -5.30
N LEU A 76 10.74 14.98 -5.10
CA LEU A 76 10.37 16.22 -5.79
C LEU A 76 11.02 17.47 -5.17
N ARG A 77 11.36 17.42 -3.88
CA ARG A 77 11.95 18.54 -3.13
C ARG A 77 13.47 18.63 -3.27
N TYR A 78 14.13 17.50 -3.55
CA TYR A 78 15.58 17.38 -3.70
C TYR A 78 16.01 17.06 -5.15
N LYS A 79 15.12 17.32 -6.12
CA LYS A 79 15.44 17.39 -7.55
C LYS A 79 15.65 18.86 -7.92
#